data_AF-A0A1Q7VGI2-F1
#
_entry.id   AF-A0A1Q7VGI2-F1
#
_cell.length_a   1.000
_cell.length_b   1.000
_cell.length_c   1.000
_cell.angle_alpha   90.00
_cell.angle_beta   90.00
_cell.angle_gamma   90.00
#
_symmetry.space_group_name_H-M   'P 1'
#
loop_
_entity.id
_entity.type
_entity.pdbx_description
1 polymer ?
#
loop_
_entity_poly.entity_id
_entity_poly.type
_entity_poly.pdbx_seq_one_letter_code
_entity_poly.pdbx_strand_id
1 'polypeptide(L)'
;MIPPAELGELEAFRSLLSGEEQAKIGGALCTSFEATPGSALFNRALGLGLAEPATEAALDGIDDFFSRRSLAYGIPLTPDASELPGWLEALTSGTRA
;
A
#
# COMPACT_ATOMS: atom_id res chain seq x y z
N MET A 1 -4.41 -16.22 -6.26
CA MET A 1 -3.71 -15.86 -7.52
C MET A 1 -4.00 -14.40 -7.75
N ILE A 2 -2.98 -13.55 -7.85
CA ILE A 2 -3.19 -12.10 -8.08
C ILE A 2 -3.78 -11.91 -9.48
N PRO A 3 -4.85 -11.12 -9.67
CA PRO A 3 -5.41 -10.96 -11.00
C PRO A 3 -4.45 -10.17 -11.93
N PRO A 4 -4.48 -10.41 -13.26
CA PRO A 4 -3.45 -9.92 -14.16
C PRO A 4 -3.37 -8.38 -14.29
N ALA A 5 -4.48 -7.67 -14.10
CA ALA A 5 -4.52 -6.21 -14.23
C ALA A 5 -3.76 -5.55 -13.07
N GLU A 6 -3.94 -6.08 -11.87
CA GLU A 6 -3.30 -5.65 -10.63
C GLU A 6 -1.80 -5.95 -10.68
N LEU A 7 -1.42 -7.12 -11.20
CA LEU A 7 -0.02 -7.41 -11.45
C LEU A 7 0.60 -6.41 -12.45
N GLY A 8 -0.14 -6.07 -13.52
CA GLY A 8 0.27 -5.06 -14.49
C GLY A 8 0.47 -3.68 -13.87
N GLU A 9 -0.45 -3.25 -12.99
CA GLU A 9 -0.32 -1.98 -12.27
C GLU A 9 0.91 -1.97 -11.36
N LEU A 10 1.15 -3.04 -10.59
CA LEU A 10 2.32 -3.16 -9.71
C LEU A 10 3.63 -3.04 -10.49
N GLU A 11 3.76 -3.71 -11.63
CA GLU A 11 4.96 -3.61 -12.46
C GLU A 11 5.10 -2.24 -13.13
N ALA A 12 3.99 -1.63 -13.54
CA ALA A 12 4.00 -0.28 -14.12
C ALA A 12 4.51 0.77 -13.12
N PHE A 13 4.01 0.75 -11.88
CA PHE A 13 4.46 1.69 -10.84
C PHE A 13 5.91 1.45 -10.42
N ARG A 14 6.32 0.19 -10.31
CA ARG A 14 7.72 -0.16 -10.03
C ARG A 14 8.66 0.43 -11.08
N SER A 15 8.29 0.30 -12.35
CA SER A 15 9.06 0.86 -13.47
C SER A 15 9.01 2.38 -13.49
N LEU A 16 7.85 3.00 -13.27
CA LEU A 16 7.67 4.45 -13.33
C LEU A 16 8.51 5.18 -12.27
N LEU A 17 8.63 4.58 -11.09
CA LEU A 17 9.30 5.16 -9.92
C LEU A 17 10.64 4.50 -9.62
N SER A 18 11.30 3.87 -10.60
CA SER A 18 12.52 3.08 -10.38
C SER A 18 13.72 3.87 -9.81
N GLY A 19 13.68 5.20 -9.85
CA GLY A 19 14.68 6.09 -9.24
C GLY A 19 14.35 6.54 -7.82
N GLU A 20 13.15 6.23 -7.33
CA GLU A 20 12.69 6.56 -5.98
C GLU A 20 12.87 5.36 -5.05
N GLU A 21 12.80 5.60 -3.73
CA GLU A 21 12.78 4.50 -2.77
C GLU A 21 11.50 3.68 -2.91
N GLN A 22 11.67 2.35 -2.97
CA GLN A 22 10.59 1.39 -2.99
C GLN A 22 10.86 0.21 -2.04
N ALA A 23 9.81 -0.41 -1.52
CA ALA A 23 9.92 -1.61 -0.70
C ALA A 23 8.76 -2.58 -0.95
N LYS A 24 9.00 -3.87 -0.70
CA LYS A 24 7.93 -4.87 -0.62
C LYS A 24 7.67 -5.20 0.85
N ILE A 25 6.47 -4.93 1.35
CA ILE A 25 6.10 -5.10 2.77
C ILE A 25 4.74 -5.81 2.83
N GLY A 26 4.68 -6.98 3.47
CA GLY A 26 3.45 -7.78 3.56
C GLY A 26 2.76 -8.00 2.21
N GLY A 27 3.54 -8.32 1.18
CA GLY A 27 3.06 -8.51 -0.18
C GLY A 27 2.83 -7.21 -0.98
N ALA A 28 2.64 -6.07 -0.32
CA ALA A 28 2.39 -4.78 -0.96
C ALA A 28 3.66 -4.14 -1.53
N LEU A 29 3.54 -3.46 -2.67
CA LEU A 29 4.56 -2.58 -3.22
C LEU A 29 4.39 -1.18 -2.63
N CYS A 30 5.33 -0.76 -1.80
CA CYS A 30 5.42 0.60 -1.29
C CYS A 30 6.28 1.42 -2.25
N THR A 31 5.70 2.48 -2.81
CA THR A 31 6.42 3.45 -3.64
C THR A 31 6.39 4.81 -2.98
N SER A 32 7.54 5.48 -2.90
CA SER A 32 7.66 6.85 -2.39
C SER A 32 7.95 7.84 -3.52
N PHE A 33 7.57 9.09 -3.31
CA PHE A 33 7.94 10.21 -4.18
C PHE A 33 8.10 11.48 -3.32
N GLU A 34 9.32 11.72 -2.86
CA GLU A 34 9.62 12.77 -1.86
C GLU A 34 9.34 14.19 -2.36
N ALA A 35 9.33 14.39 -3.68
CA ALA A 35 8.94 15.67 -4.29
C ALA A 35 7.49 16.09 -3.98
N THR A 36 6.63 15.14 -3.57
CA THR A 36 5.23 15.39 -3.22
C THR A 36 4.86 14.76 -1.87
N PRO A 37 5.38 15.29 -0.74
CA PRO A 37 5.32 14.59 0.54
C PRO A 37 3.89 14.43 1.11
N GLY A 38 2.95 15.30 0.72
CA GLY A 38 1.54 15.21 1.13
C GLY A 38 0.65 14.36 0.23
N SER A 39 1.18 13.78 -0.86
CA SER A 39 0.34 13.15 -1.88
C SER A 39 0.16 11.65 -1.65
N ALA A 40 -1.02 11.27 -1.15
CA ALA A 40 -1.45 9.87 -1.13
C ALA A 40 -1.69 9.27 -2.54
N LEU A 41 -1.64 10.08 -3.60
CA LEU A 41 -1.66 9.62 -4.99
C LEU A 41 -0.28 9.19 -5.50
N PHE A 42 0.82 9.67 -4.92
CA PHE A 42 2.17 9.28 -5.35
C PHE A 42 2.86 8.37 -4.34
N ASN A 43 2.63 8.60 -3.05
CA ASN A 43 3.11 7.74 -1.98
C ASN A 43 2.04 6.69 -1.68
N ARG A 44 2.27 5.44 -2.08
CA ARG A 44 1.24 4.39 -2.00
C ARG A 44 1.81 3.03 -1.62
N ALA A 45 1.03 2.25 -0.88
CA ALA A 45 1.23 0.82 -0.71
C ALA A 45 0.20 0.06 -1.56
N LEU A 46 0.65 -0.49 -2.68
CA LEU A 46 -0.21 -1.14 -3.68
C LEU A 46 -0.25 -2.66 -3.47
N GLY A 47 -1.43 -3.25 -3.56
CA GLY A 47 -1.61 -4.71 -3.58
C GLY A 47 -1.54 -5.41 -2.23
N LEU A 48 -1.72 -4.68 -1.12
CA LEU A 48 -1.91 -5.28 0.19
C LEU A 48 -3.13 -6.22 0.17
N GLY A 49 -2.99 -7.44 0.70
CA GLY A 49 -4.08 -8.42 0.74
C GLY A 49 -4.28 -9.23 -0.54
N LEU A 50 -3.61 -8.89 -1.65
CA LEU A 50 -3.81 -9.59 -2.94
C LEU A 50 -3.08 -10.93 -3.03
N ALA A 51 -1.81 -10.95 -2.63
CA ALA A 51 -0.97 -12.15 -2.71
C ALA A 51 -1.14 -13.05 -1.48
N GLU A 52 -1.28 -12.40 -0.32
CA GLU A 52 -1.37 -12.98 1.01
C GLU A 52 -2.28 -12.07 1.87
N PRO A 53 -2.92 -12.60 2.92
CA PRO A 53 -3.78 -11.82 3.80
C PRO A 53 -3.04 -10.61 4.40
N ALA A 54 -3.74 -9.48 4.51
CA ALA A 54 -3.20 -8.31 5.19
C ALA A 54 -3.06 -8.58 6.69
N THR A 55 -1.96 -8.10 7.29
CA THR A 55 -1.69 -8.26 8.74
C THR A 55 -1.40 -6.90 9.38
N GLU A 56 -1.65 -6.78 10.68
CA GLU A 56 -1.29 -5.57 11.45
C GLU A 56 0.22 -5.28 11.35
N ALA A 57 1.06 -6.31 11.45
CA ALA A 57 2.51 -6.17 11.30
C ALA A 57 2.92 -5.64 9.91
N ALA A 58 2.17 -5.98 8.86
CA ALA A 58 2.41 -5.42 7.53
C ALA A 58 2.04 -3.93 7.48
N LEU A 59 0.96 -3.52 8.13
CA LEU A 59 0.61 -2.10 8.24
C LEU A 59 1.63 -1.32 9.04
N ASP A 60 2.08 -1.84 10.18
CA ASP A 60 3.13 -1.20 10.99
C ASP A 60 4.40 -0.99 10.15
N GLY A 61 4.78 -1.99 9.34
CA GLY A 61 5.93 -1.87 8.43
C GLY A 61 5.73 -0.83 7.33
N ILE A 62 4.51 -0.72 6.78
CA ILE A 62 4.13 0.28 5.78
C ILE A 62 4.18 1.68 6.41
N ASP A 63 3.59 1.87 7.59
CA ASP A 63 3.64 3.12 8.35
C ASP A 63 5.09 3.53 8.63
N ASP A 64 5.94 2.60 9.07
CA ASP A 64 7.36 2.82 9.30
C ASP A 64 8.10 3.29 8.02
N PHE A 65 7.81 2.67 6.88
CA PHE A 65 8.45 3.01 5.61
C PHE A 65 8.20 4.47 5.20
N PHE A 66 6.96 4.95 5.34
CA PHE A 66 6.58 6.31 4.96
C PHE A 66 6.89 7.35 6.04
N SER A 67 6.70 7.02 7.31
CA SER A 67 6.92 7.95 8.44
C SER A 67 8.38 8.35 8.60
N ARG A 68 9.33 7.44 8.35
CA ARG A 68 10.79 7.73 8.35
C ARG A 68 11.17 8.84 7.38
N ARG A 69 10.34 9.10 6.36
CA ARG A 69 10.52 10.14 5.34
C ARG A 69 9.50 11.27 5.45
N SER A 70 8.67 11.27 6.51
CA SER A 70 7.58 12.24 6.72
C SER A 70 6.60 12.34 5.55
N LEU A 71 6.28 11.20 4.92
CA LEU A 71 5.38 11.14 3.77
C LEU A 71 3.97 10.77 4.22
N ALA A 72 2.97 11.53 3.77
CA ALA A 72 1.59 11.07 3.75
C ALA A 72 1.43 10.07 2.62
N TYR A 73 0.68 8.99 2.86
CA TYR A 73 0.53 7.90 1.90
C TYR A 73 -0.89 7.34 1.88
N GLY A 74 -1.22 6.61 0.82
CA GLY A 74 -2.49 5.90 0.67
C GLY A 74 -2.32 4.39 0.49
N ILE A 75 -3.29 3.62 0.98
CA ILE A 75 -3.40 2.19 0.70
C ILE A 75 -4.71 1.96 -0.05
N PRO A 76 -4.70 1.82 -1.39
CA PRO A 76 -5.91 1.46 -2.11
C PRO A 76 -6.33 0.03 -1.76
N LEU A 77 -7.60 -0.11 -1.38
CA LEU A 77 -8.22 -1.40 -1.12
C LEU A 77 -8.79 -1.95 -2.42
N THR A 78 -8.43 -3.19 -2.74
CA THR A 78 -8.98 -3.90 -3.90
C THR A 78 -10.11 -4.81 -3.44
N PRO A 79 -11.24 -4.89 -4.16
CA PRO A 79 -12.35 -5.78 -3.80
C PRO A 79 -11.94 -7.26 -3.71
N ASP A 80 -10.91 -7.63 -4.45
CA ASP A 80 -10.38 -9.01 -4.52
C ASP A 80 -9.25 -9.27 -3.50
N ALA A 81 -8.92 -8.31 -2.64
CA ALA A 81 -8.02 -8.57 -1.52
C ALA A 81 -8.62 -9.66 -0.63
N SER A 82 -7.85 -10.71 -0.37
CA SER A 82 -8.24 -11.76 0.57
C SER A 82 -8.54 -11.12 1.93
N GLU A 83 -9.78 -11.33 2.40
CA GLU A 83 -10.40 -10.78 3.62
C GLU A 83 -9.60 -9.63 4.25
N LEU A 84 -9.99 -8.40 3.95
CA LEU A 84 -9.57 -7.28 4.78
C LEU A 84 -10.07 -7.57 6.20
N PRO A 85 -9.18 -7.67 7.19
CA PRO A 85 -9.62 -7.90 8.56
C PRO A 85 -10.69 -6.87 8.95
N GLY A 86 -11.70 -7.26 9.73
CA GLY A 86 -12.82 -6.36 10.07
C GLY A 86 -12.40 -5.01 10.70
N TRP A 87 -11.19 -4.91 11.24
CA TRP A 87 -10.62 -3.65 11.74
C TRP A 87 -10.17 -2.69 10.61
N LEU A 88 -9.77 -3.18 9.44
CA LEU A 88 -9.44 -2.38 8.25
C LEU A 88 -10.72 -1.81 7.61
N GLU A 89 -11.82 -2.57 7.63
CA GLU A 89 -13.14 -2.07 7.24
C GLU A 89 -13.67 -0.97 8.19
N ALA A 90 -13.38 -1.08 9.50
CA ALA A 90 -13.73 -0.05 10.48
C ALA A 90 -12.96 1.27 10.25
N LEU A 91 -11.68 1.18 9.84
CA LEU A 91 -10.85 2.34 9.51
C LEU A 91 -11.33 3.11 8.27
N THR A 92 -11.85 2.41 7.26
CA THR A 92 -12.34 3.05 6.02
C THR A 92 -13.77 3.58 6.12
N SER A 93 -14.56 3.07 7.06
CA SER A 93 -15.93 3.55 7.35
C SER A 93 -15.98 4.75 8.31
N GLY A 94 -14.84 5.25 8.79
CA GLY A 94 -14.77 6.40 9.72
C GLY A 94 -15.25 6.09 11.13
N THR A 95 -15.46 4.81 11.47
CA THR A 95 -15.89 4.39 12.80
C THR A 95 -14.66 3.97 13.60
N ARG A 96 -14.01 4.94 14.25
CA ARG A 96 -13.05 4.62 15.31
C ARG A 96 -13.82 4.03 16.50
N ALA A 97 -13.42 2.84 16.95
CA ALA A 97 -13.61 2.41 18.33
C ALA A 97 -12.67 3.21 19.25
#